data_AF-A0A369RS59-F1
#
_entry.id   AF-A0A369RS59-F1
#
_cell.length_a   1.000
_cell.length_b   1.000
_cell.length_c   1.000
_cell.angle_alpha   90.00
_cell.angle_beta   90.00
_cell.angle_gamma   90.00
#
_symmetry.space_group_name_H-M   'P 1'
#
loop_
_entity.id
_entity.type
_entity.pdbx_description
1 polymer ?
#
loop_
_entity_poly.entity_id
_entity_poly.type
_entity_poly.pdbx_seq_one_letter_code
_entity_poly.pdbx_strand_id
1 'polypeptide(L)'
;MENSREGRDDERENGLVLTPAMQAKIHRNRERALQLRKARLAKTPYSKKSKDESESKEIDTGAGFFLEVVNDSDTSRNNQIVEEPGGPIIGLLKCMKCQKNFGVSYLYNNFEYKICDNCRDTDGEHSLITRTEAKQKYLLKDCDLDMREPILKYISKKNPHNPRWGLMKLYLLCQIEERCYQIWGDEQGLQDELIKRAANQEQSRQKKFDKRIQALRKAFRSSTWTKNLSRHEHRFAEGQEIYDEKENVWVKSCIECDYRVSFEKM
;
A
#
# COMPACT_ATOMS: atom_id res chain seq x y z
N MET A 1 -52.88 -10.90 50.45
CA MET A 1 -51.65 -11.45 51.03
C MET A 1 -51.08 -12.40 49.99
N GLU A 2 -50.37 -11.85 49.01
CA GLU A 2 -48.90 -11.73 49.03
C GLU A 2 -48.24 -13.12 48.96
N ASN A 3 -47.74 -13.49 47.78
CA ASN A 3 -46.30 -13.60 47.55
C ASN A 3 -45.96 -14.04 46.12
N SER A 4 -45.52 -13.03 45.37
CA SER A 4 -44.44 -12.97 44.38
C SER A 4 -43.69 -14.28 44.08
N ARG A 5 -43.76 -14.68 42.81
CA ARG A 5 -42.72 -15.44 42.10
C ARG A 5 -42.27 -14.60 40.91
N GLU A 6 -41.41 -13.63 41.17
CA GLU A 6 -40.55 -12.98 40.17
C GLU A 6 -39.56 -14.06 39.68
N GLY A 7 -39.40 -14.30 38.39
CA GLY A 7 -38.82 -13.37 37.43
C GLY A 7 -37.47 -13.95 37.03
N ARG A 8 -37.48 -14.89 36.07
CA ARG A 8 -36.29 -15.46 35.43
C ARG A 8 -36.05 -14.57 34.21
N ASP A 9 -35.14 -13.62 34.30
CA ASP A 9 -34.71 -12.82 33.16
C ASP A 9 -33.19 -12.94 32.98
N ASP A 10 -32.82 -13.28 31.75
CA ASP A 10 -31.49 -13.48 31.20
C ASP A 10 -30.62 -12.23 31.30
N GLU A 11 -29.56 -12.25 32.12
CA GLU A 11 -28.46 -11.28 32.02
C GLU A 11 -27.51 -11.65 30.87
N ARG A 12 -27.87 -11.22 29.65
CA ARG A 12 -26.92 -11.04 28.55
C ARG A 12 -27.03 -9.61 28.03
N GLU A 13 -26.03 -8.79 28.31
CA GLU A 13 -25.44 -7.74 27.44
C GLU A 13 -24.72 -6.65 28.26
N ASN A 14 -23.45 -6.88 28.59
CA ASN A 14 -22.55 -5.79 29.00
C ASN A 14 -22.04 -5.06 27.74
N GLY A 15 -22.88 -4.18 27.19
CA GLY A 15 -22.49 -3.23 26.15
C GLY A 15 -21.65 -2.09 26.73
N LEU A 16 -20.50 -1.81 26.13
CA LEU A 16 -19.63 -0.68 26.49
C LEU A 16 -20.41 0.65 26.39
N VAL A 17 -20.75 1.25 27.52
CA VAL A 17 -21.46 2.53 27.58
C VAL A 17 -20.53 3.63 27.07
N LEU A 18 -20.84 4.18 25.89
CA LEU A 18 -20.07 5.27 25.28
C LEU A 18 -20.24 6.56 26.08
N THR A 19 -19.11 7.22 26.41
CA THR A 19 -19.14 8.52 27.09
C THR A 19 -19.86 9.58 26.23
N PRO A 20 -20.47 10.61 26.83
CA PRO A 20 -21.14 11.69 26.10
C PRO A 20 -20.23 12.37 25.06
N ALA A 21 -18.94 12.49 25.36
CA ALA A 21 -17.94 13.02 24.44
C ALA A 21 -17.70 12.11 23.22
N MET A 22 -17.67 10.78 23.42
CA MET A 22 -17.58 9.81 22.32
C MET A 22 -18.84 9.84 21.45
N GLN A 23 -20.02 9.92 22.06
CA GLN A 23 -21.29 10.02 21.33
C GLN A 23 -21.35 11.30 20.48
N ALA A 24 -20.94 12.45 21.03
CA ALA A 24 -20.87 13.70 20.29
C ALA A 24 -19.87 13.64 19.11
N LYS A 25 -18.73 12.96 19.30
CA LYS A 25 -17.75 12.74 18.22
C LYS A 25 -18.30 11.84 17.12
N ILE A 26 -19.02 10.77 17.49
CA ILE A 26 -19.70 9.88 16.54
C ILE A 26 -20.76 10.66 15.76
N HIS A 27 -21.55 11.50 16.42
CA HIS A 27 -22.57 12.34 15.78
C HIS A 27 -21.96 13.30 14.74
N ARG A 28 -20.92 14.06 15.11
CA ARG A 28 -20.23 14.98 14.19
C ARG A 28 -19.62 14.25 12.99
N ASN A 29 -19.01 13.09 13.22
CA ASN A 29 -18.45 12.28 12.13
C ASN A 29 -19.54 11.76 11.20
N ARG A 30 -20.68 11.34 11.74
CA ARG A 30 -21.86 10.90 10.97
C ARG A 30 -22.42 12.04 10.12
N GLU A 31 -22.58 13.24 10.69
CA GLU A 31 -23.04 14.43 9.96
C GLU A 31 -22.09 14.81 8.82
N ARG A 32 -20.78 14.82 9.08
CA ARG A 32 -19.76 15.12 8.06
C ARG A 32 -19.79 14.08 6.93
N ALA A 33 -19.95 12.80 7.24
CA ALA A 33 -20.05 11.75 6.24
C ALA A 33 -21.32 11.89 5.37
N LEU A 34 -22.45 12.23 5.98
CA LEU A 34 -23.71 12.49 5.26
C LEU A 34 -23.60 13.72 4.35
N GLN A 35 -22.95 14.80 4.80
CA GLN A 35 -22.71 15.99 3.98
C GLN A 35 -21.81 15.68 2.78
N LEU A 36 -20.72 14.91 2.97
CA LEU A 36 -19.85 14.48 1.87
C LEU A 36 -20.60 13.60 0.86
N ARG A 37 -21.51 12.73 1.33
CA ARG A 37 -22.36 11.90 0.45
C ARG A 37 -23.34 12.74 -0.35
N LYS A 38 -24.01 13.72 0.27
CA LYS A 38 -24.90 14.68 -0.41
C LYS A 38 -24.12 15.50 -1.46
N ALA A 39 -22.92 15.96 -1.13
CA ALA A 39 -22.07 16.70 -2.07
C ALA A 39 -21.61 15.84 -3.25
N ARG A 40 -21.31 14.55 -3.05
CA ARG A 40 -21.00 13.62 -4.14
C ARG A 40 -22.20 13.40 -5.06
N LEU A 41 -23.40 13.20 -4.50
CA LEU A 41 -24.64 13.05 -5.28
C LEU A 41 -24.97 14.31 -6.08
N ALA A 42 -24.80 15.50 -5.50
CA ALA A 42 -25.01 16.77 -6.19
C ALA A 42 -24.00 17.02 -7.33
N LYS A 43 -22.76 16.50 -7.21
CA LYS A 43 -21.72 16.60 -8.25
C LYS A 43 -21.87 15.58 -9.37
N THR A 44 -22.76 14.60 -9.24
CA THR A 44 -23.09 13.63 -10.29
C THR A 44 -24.58 13.70 -10.63
N PRO A 45 -25.04 14.73 -11.36
CA PRO A 45 -26.45 14.81 -11.78
C PRO A 45 -26.82 13.81 -12.88
N TYR A 46 -25.86 13.11 -13.48
CA TYR A 46 -26.11 12.09 -14.52
C TYR A 46 -25.32 10.81 -14.25
N SER A 47 -25.97 9.83 -13.62
CA SER A 47 -25.60 8.42 -13.75
C SER A 47 -26.85 7.55 -13.58
N LYS A 48 -27.64 7.52 -14.64
CA LYS A 48 -28.54 6.44 -15.05
C LYS A 48 -28.74 6.59 -16.56
N LYS A 49 -27.90 5.92 -17.35
CA LYS A 49 -28.35 5.43 -18.67
C LYS A 49 -28.91 4.04 -18.43
N SER A 50 -30.14 4.01 -17.93
CA SER A 50 -31.09 2.97 -18.28
C SER A 50 -31.57 3.26 -19.70
N LYS A 51 -31.79 2.17 -20.42
CA LYS A 51 -32.43 2.04 -21.72
C LYS A 51 -33.64 2.97 -21.92
N ASP A 52 -33.78 3.42 -23.16
CA ASP A 52 -34.97 3.88 -23.90
C ASP A 52 -35.28 5.39 -24.08
N GLU A 53 -35.53 5.68 -25.37
CA GLU A 53 -36.37 6.70 -26.01
C GLU A 53 -35.91 8.17 -26.08
N SER A 54 -35.28 8.50 -27.21
CA SER A 54 -35.38 9.82 -27.84
C SER A 54 -36.19 9.67 -29.12
N GLU A 55 -37.32 10.37 -29.23
CA GLU A 55 -38.13 10.46 -30.45
C GLU A 55 -37.30 10.96 -31.64
N SER A 56 -36.88 10.05 -32.50
CA SER A 56 -36.43 10.31 -33.87
C SER A 56 -37.65 10.31 -34.79
N LYS A 57 -37.86 11.39 -35.54
CA LYS A 57 -38.87 11.40 -36.62
C LYS A 57 -38.34 10.56 -37.78
N GLU A 58 -38.76 9.31 -37.83
CA GLU A 58 -38.48 8.37 -38.92
C GLU A 58 -39.43 8.64 -40.10
N ILE A 59 -38.88 8.74 -41.32
CA ILE A 59 -39.67 8.86 -42.55
C ILE A 59 -39.62 7.50 -43.26
N ASP A 60 -40.78 6.88 -43.42
CA ASP A 60 -40.95 5.60 -44.13
C ASP A 60 -40.91 5.82 -45.65
N THR A 61 -39.99 5.13 -46.33
CA THR A 61 -39.85 5.17 -47.79
C THR A 61 -40.61 4.04 -48.50
N GLY A 62 -41.39 3.24 -47.77
CA GLY A 62 -42.31 2.25 -48.33
C GLY A 62 -41.67 0.96 -48.85
N ALA A 63 -40.36 0.75 -48.59
CA ALA A 63 -39.61 -0.44 -49.00
C ALA A 63 -39.01 -1.24 -47.82
N GLY A 64 -39.50 -1.02 -46.60
CA GLY A 64 -39.15 -1.85 -45.43
C GLY A 64 -37.79 -1.53 -44.76
N PHE A 65 -37.23 -0.34 -44.96
CA PHE A 65 -36.04 0.13 -44.25
C PHE A 65 -36.21 1.60 -43.83
N PHE A 66 -35.90 1.93 -42.58
CA PHE A 66 -35.93 3.30 -42.05
C PHE A 66 -34.53 3.92 -42.13
N LEU A 67 -34.44 5.16 -42.62
CA LEU A 67 -33.18 5.91 -42.73
C LEU A 67 -33.17 7.05 -41.69
N GLU A 68 -32.14 7.11 -40.85
CA GLU A 68 -31.92 8.24 -39.94
C GLU A 68 -31.32 9.42 -40.71
N VAL A 69 -32.03 10.55 -40.75
CA VAL A 69 -31.47 11.81 -41.25
C VAL A 69 -30.70 12.48 -40.12
N VAL A 70 -29.37 12.34 -40.15
CA VAL A 70 -28.47 13.17 -39.35
C VAL A 70 -28.41 14.57 -39.98
N ASN A 71 -28.77 15.60 -39.21
CA ASN A 71 -28.61 16.99 -39.61
C ASN A 71 -27.11 17.35 -39.67
N ASP A 72 -26.63 17.74 -40.85
CA ASP A 72 -25.29 18.24 -41.14
C ASP A 72 -25.03 19.64 -40.55
N SER A 73 -25.09 19.79 -39.22
CA SER A 73 -24.74 21.06 -38.56
C SER A 73 -23.69 20.96 -37.45
N ASP A 74 -23.19 19.77 -37.12
CA ASP A 74 -22.20 19.59 -36.06
C ASP A 74 -20.81 19.10 -36.53
N THR A 75 -20.52 19.18 -37.84
CA THR A 75 -19.22 18.78 -38.42
C THR A 75 -18.22 19.94 -38.56
N SER A 76 -18.35 21.00 -37.76
CA SER A 76 -17.43 22.15 -37.84
C SER A 76 -17.05 22.65 -36.45
N ARG A 77 -16.15 21.91 -35.78
CA ARG A 77 -15.25 22.37 -34.69
C ARG A 77 -14.37 21.23 -34.15
N ASN A 78 -13.56 20.60 -35.01
CA ASN A 78 -12.27 20.03 -34.58
C ASN A 78 -11.38 19.60 -35.75
N ASN A 79 -10.95 20.55 -36.58
CA ASN A 79 -9.72 20.39 -37.35
C ASN A 79 -8.59 21.11 -36.62
N GLN A 80 -8.17 20.56 -35.48
CA GLN A 80 -6.84 20.85 -34.98
C GLN A 80 -5.89 20.02 -35.84
N ILE A 81 -5.36 20.65 -36.89
CA ILE A 81 -4.20 20.13 -37.62
C ILE A 81 -3.11 19.97 -36.56
N VAL A 82 -2.83 18.72 -36.19
CA VAL A 82 -1.57 18.40 -35.52
C VAL A 82 -0.51 18.66 -36.56
N GLU A 83 0.21 19.78 -36.45
CA GLU A 83 1.48 19.92 -37.14
C GLU A 83 2.36 18.77 -36.65
N GLU A 84 2.48 17.72 -37.47
CA GLU A 84 3.57 16.77 -37.32
C GLU A 84 4.86 17.60 -37.41
N PRO A 85 5.76 17.54 -36.41
CA PRO A 85 7.04 18.19 -36.53
C PRO A 85 7.71 17.66 -37.80
N GLY A 86 8.03 18.58 -38.71
CA GLY A 86 8.52 18.28 -40.05
C GLY A 86 9.50 17.12 -40.06
N GLY A 87 9.21 16.14 -40.91
CA GLY A 87 10.01 14.92 -41.02
C GLY A 87 11.50 15.25 -41.14
N PRO A 88 12.38 14.47 -40.49
CA PRO A 88 13.80 14.73 -40.51
C PRO A 88 14.32 14.77 -41.94
N ILE A 89 15.13 15.80 -42.25
CA ILE A 89 15.86 15.96 -43.51
C ILE A 89 16.52 14.62 -43.84
N ILE A 90 16.00 13.97 -44.88
CA ILE A 90 16.36 12.61 -45.29
C ILE A 90 17.85 12.60 -45.65
N GLY A 91 18.69 11.95 -44.83
CA GLY A 91 20.02 11.49 -45.28
C GLY A 91 21.26 11.81 -44.43
N LEU A 92 21.17 12.40 -43.22
CA LEU A 92 22.37 12.79 -42.45
C LEU A 92 22.73 11.93 -41.21
N LEU A 93 21.95 10.93 -40.83
CA LEU A 93 22.26 10.12 -39.64
C LEU A 93 23.19 8.95 -39.99
N LYS A 94 24.31 8.85 -39.29
CA LYS A 94 25.31 7.79 -39.48
C LYS A 94 25.18 6.72 -38.41
N CYS A 95 25.08 5.45 -38.81
CA CYS A 95 24.93 4.34 -37.88
C CYS A 95 26.22 4.13 -37.07
N MET A 96 26.11 4.02 -35.74
CA MET A 96 27.27 3.82 -34.87
C MET A 96 27.99 2.47 -35.11
N LYS A 97 27.26 1.41 -35.47
CA LYS A 97 27.85 0.08 -35.77
C LYS A 97 28.46 -0.01 -37.17
N CYS A 98 27.66 0.19 -38.22
CA CYS A 98 28.13 -0.02 -39.60
C CYS A 98 28.60 1.23 -40.34
N GLN A 99 28.50 2.41 -39.74
CA GLN A 99 28.91 3.70 -40.31
C GLN A 99 28.22 4.09 -41.63
N LYS A 100 27.18 3.37 -42.03
CA LYS A 100 26.33 3.72 -43.18
C LYS A 100 25.34 4.81 -42.79
N ASN A 101 25.00 5.66 -43.75
CA ASN A 101 23.95 6.64 -43.58
C ASN A 101 22.59 5.93 -43.56
N PHE A 102 21.72 6.37 -42.68
CA PHE A 102 20.33 5.95 -42.59
C PHE A 102 19.45 7.18 -42.33
N GLY A 103 18.20 7.14 -42.77
CA GLY A 103 17.25 8.25 -42.56
C GLY A 103 16.47 8.05 -41.26
N VAL A 104 15.58 7.06 -41.30
CA VAL A 104 14.76 6.64 -40.16
C VAL A 104 15.18 5.25 -39.72
N SER A 105 15.13 4.98 -38.42
CA SER A 105 15.26 3.64 -37.87
C SER A 105 14.36 3.48 -36.65
N TYR A 106 14.03 2.24 -36.30
CA TYR A 106 13.21 1.95 -35.13
C TYR A 106 13.83 2.53 -33.85
N LEU A 107 15.14 2.32 -33.67
CA LEU A 107 15.84 2.76 -32.45
C LEU A 107 15.97 4.29 -32.39
N TYR A 108 16.20 4.95 -33.53
CA TYR A 108 16.29 6.40 -33.57
C TYR A 108 14.93 7.06 -33.31
N ASN A 109 13.86 6.57 -33.93
CA ASN A 109 12.53 7.15 -33.77
C ASN A 109 12.00 7.02 -32.33
N ASN A 110 12.25 5.89 -31.67
CA ASN A 110 11.72 5.63 -30.33
C ASN A 110 12.66 6.10 -29.20
N PHE A 111 13.98 5.97 -29.38
CA PHE A 111 14.98 6.16 -28.32
C PHE A 111 16.06 7.18 -28.65
N GLU A 112 16.01 7.81 -29.83
CA GLU A 112 17.06 8.69 -30.36
C GLU A 112 18.44 8.02 -30.47
N TYR A 113 18.46 6.68 -30.52
CA TYR A 113 19.68 5.90 -30.58
C TYR A 113 20.11 5.64 -32.04
N LYS A 114 21.33 6.03 -32.40
CA LYS A 114 21.81 6.16 -33.79
C LYS A 114 22.24 4.83 -34.43
N ILE A 115 21.31 3.90 -34.56
CA ILE A 115 21.56 2.57 -35.17
C ILE A 115 20.52 2.28 -36.26
N CYS A 116 20.99 1.81 -37.42
CA CYS A 116 20.12 1.40 -38.51
C CYS A 116 19.44 0.05 -38.21
N ASP A 117 18.31 -0.22 -38.84
CA ASP A 117 17.55 -1.45 -38.57
C ASP A 117 18.31 -2.73 -38.92
N ASN A 118 19.24 -2.68 -39.88
CA ASN A 118 20.10 -3.83 -40.22
C ASN A 118 21.12 -4.19 -39.12
N CYS A 119 21.50 -3.21 -38.29
CA CYS A 119 22.42 -3.42 -37.17
C CYS A 119 21.69 -3.60 -35.83
N ARG A 120 20.34 -3.57 -35.86
CA ARG A 120 19.52 -3.74 -34.68
C ARG A 120 19.52 -5.22 -34.26
N ASP A 121 20.28 -5.51 -33.24
CA ASP A 121 20.22 -6.73 -32.46
C ASP A 121 19.12 -6.65 -31.39
N THR A 122 18.01 -7.37 -31.57
CA THR A 122 16.86 -7.35 -30.64
C THR A 122 17.05 -8.20 -29.39
N ASP A 123 17.91 -9.21 -29.46
CA ASP A 123 18.05 -10.21 -28.39
C ASP A 123 19.29 -9.96 -27.53
N GLY A 124 20.28 -9.22 -28.05
CA GLY A 124 21.45 -8.77 -27.32
C GLY A 124 21.37 -7.31 -26.90
N GLU A 125 22.28 -6.50 -27.43
CA GLU A 125 22.53 -5.11 -26.97
C GLU A 125 21.27 -4.22 -27.03
N HIS A 126 20.49 -4.27 -28.10
CA HIS A 126 19.32 -3.40 -28.27
C HIS A 126 18.02 -4.03 -27.77
N SER A 127 18.14 -4.96 -26.82
CA SER A 127 17.00 -5.51 -26.11
C SER A 127 16.27 -4.43 -25.31
N LEU A 128 15.00 -4.68 -25.03
CA LEU A 128 14.15 -3.78 -24.26
C LEU A 128 13.94 -4.32 -22.86
N ILE A 129 14.11 -3.46 -21.86
CA ILE A 129 13.95 -3.80 -20.45
C ILE A 129 12.76 -3.05 -19.85
N THR A 130 12.00 -3.71 -18.98
CA THR A 130 10.89 -3.05 -18.29
C THR A 130 11.40 -2.07 -17.22
N ARG A 131 10.64 -1.00 -16.95
CA ARG A 131 10.97 -0.04 -15.88
C ARG A 131 11.25 -0.72 -14.53
N THR A 132 10.44 -1.72 -14.17
CA THR A 132 10.59 -2.46 -12.91
C THR A 132 11.88 -3.27 -12.88
N GLU A 133 12.20 -3.93 -13.99
CA GLU A 133 13.40 -4.76 -14.11
C GLU A 133 14.67 -3.90 -14.13
N ALA A 134 14.66 -2.76 -14.83
CA ALA A 134 15.75 -1.80 -14.82
C ALA A 134 16.07 -1.31 -13.39
N LYS A 135 15.05 -0.95 -12.61
CA LYS A 135 15.23 -0.53 -11.21
C LYS A 135 15.75 -1.65 -10.30
N GLN A 136 15.36 -2.89 -10.56
CA GLN A 136 15.76 -4.05 -9.75
C GLN A 136 17.18 -4.52 -10.09
N LYS A 137 17.50 -4.69 -11.37
CA LYS A 137 18.80 -5.22 -11.82
C LYS A 137 19.92 -4.17 -11.72
N TYR A 138 19.65 -2.93 -12.16
CA TYR A 138 20.65 -1.86 -12.21
C TYR A 138 20.56 -0.89 -11.00
N LEU A 139 19.74 -1.24 -10.00
CA LEU A 139 19.54 -0.47 -8.77
C LEU A 139 19.15 1.01 -8.98
N LEU A 140 18.54 1.34 -10.12
CA LEU A 140 18.15 2.69 -10.50
C LEU A 140 16.91 3.18 -9.73
N LYS A 141 16.86 4.49 -9.46
CA LYS A 141 15.69 5.17 -8.89
C LYS A 141 14.85 5.82 -9.99
N ASP A 142 13.63 6.23 -9.66
CA ASP A 142 12.75 6.90 -10.63
C ASP A 142 13.32 8.24 -11.13
N CYS A 143 14.02 8.99 -10.26
CA CYS A 143 14.72 10.21 -10.66
C CYS A 143 15.84 9.95 -11.68
N ASP A 144 16.46 8.77 -11.60
CA ASP A 144 17.55 8.40 -12.49
C ASP A 144 17.04 8.04 -13.89
N LEU A 145 15.74 7.76 -14.05
CA LEU A 145 15.11 7.48 -15.34
C LEU A 145 14.41 8.71 -15.90
N ASP A 146 13.65 9.42 -15.06
CA ASP A 146 12.71 10.44 -15.51
C ASP A 146 13.30 11.88 -15.48
N MET A 147 14.32 12.15 -14.64
CA MET A 147 14.80 13.52 -14.38
C MET A 147 16.23 13.78 -14.84
N ARG A 148 17.13 12.78 -14.73
CA ARG A 148 18.54 12.96 -15.12
C ARG A 148 18.70 13.14 -16.62
N GLU A 149 19.47 14.14 -17.01
CA GLU A 149 19.82 14.43 -18.41
C GLU A 149 20.88 13.45 -18.94
N PRO A 150 20.78 12.98 -20.20
CA PRO A 150 19.62 13.09 -21.09
C PRO A 150 18.44 12.23 -20.58
N ILE A 151 17.21 12.73 -20.72
CA ILE A 151 16.01 12.00 -20.27
C ILE A 151 15.83 10.76 -21.13
N LEU A 152 15.70 9.60 -20.50
CA LEU A 152 15.56 8.33 -21.21
C LEU A 152 14.15 8.18 -21.79
N LYS A 153 14.07 8.02 -23.10
CA LYS A 153 12.81 7.72 -23.80
C LYS A 153 12.40 6.26 -23.58
N TYR A 154 11.10 6.01 -23.71
CA TYR A 154 10.53 4.68 -23.52
C TYR A 154 9.35 4.43 -24.45
N ILE A 155 9.09 3.14 -24.70
CA ILE A 155 7.90 2.67 -25.42
C ILE A 155 6.86 2.21 -24.41
N SER A 156 5.61 2.63 -24.58
CA SER A 156 4.49 2.19 -23.74
C SER A 156 3.76 1.01 -24.37
N LYS A 157 3.61 -0.10 -23.64
CA LYS A 157 2.83 -1.28 -24.09
C LYS A 157 1.81 -1.71 -23.03
N LYS A 158 0.74 -2.40 -23.43
CA LYS A 158 -0.21 -3.00 -22.47
C LYS A 158 0.50 -4.07 -21.65
N ASN A 159 0.23 -4.13 -20.35
CA ASN A 159 0.82 -5.14 -19.47
C ASN A 159 0.41 -6.56 -19.92
N PRO A 160 1.37 -7.51 -20.07
CA PRO A 160 1.08 -8.81 -20.66
C PRO A 160 0.35 -9.74 -19.69
N HIS A 161 0.49 -9.50 -18.38
CA HIS A 161 -0.18 -10.29 -17.35
C HIS A 161 -1.65 -9.88 -17.20
N ASN A 162 -1.94 -8.57 -17.22
CA ASN A 162 -3.31 -8.08 -17.21
C ASN A 162 -3.44 -6.77 -18.00
N PRO A 163 -4.12 -6.78 -19.16
CA PRO A 163 -4.30 -5.60 -20.00
C PRO A 163 -5.07 -4.43 -19.34
N ARG A 164 -5.81 -4.68 -18.25
CA ARG A 164 -6.49 -3.62 -17.47
C ARG A 164 -5.55 -2.86 -16.54
N TRP A 165 -4.37 -3.41 -16.25
CA TRP A 165 -3.35 -2.68 -15.50
C TRP A 165 -2.78 -1.53 -16.33
N GLY A 166 -2.06 -0.63 -15.67
CA GLY A 166 -1.39 0.48 -16.34
C GLY A 166 -0.43 0.01 -17.44
N LEU A 167 -0.14 0.90 -18.39
CA LEU A 167 0.82 0.65 -19.45
C LEU A 167 2.21 0.38 -18.87
N MET A 168 2.88 -0.67 -19.36
CA MET A 168 4.27 -0.93 -19.06
C MET A 168 5.15 0.03 -19.88
N LYS A 169 6.22 0.53 -19.25
CA LYS A 169 7.26 1.31 -19.92
C LYS A 169 8.46 0.41 -20.22
N LEU A 170 8.89 0.40 -21.48
CA LEU A 170 10.03 -0.35 -21.99
C LEU A 170 11.14 0.62 -22.38
N TYR A 171 12.31 0.45 -21.78
CA TYR A 171 13.52 1.24 -22.03
C TYR A 171 14.51 0.42 -22.85
N LEU A 172 15.43 1.10 -23.55
CA LEU A 172 16.52 0.44 -24.27
C LEU A 172 17.61 -0.01 -23.29
N LEU A 173 18.04 -1.27 -23.37
CA LEU A 173 18.98 -1.86 -22.41
C LEU A 173 20.32 -1.11 -22.34
N CYS A 174 20.97 -0.86 -23.49
CA CYS A 174 22.25 -0.11 -23.51
C CYS A 174 22.16 1.26 -22.83
N GLN A 175 21.07 2.01 -23.01
CA GLN A 175 20.90 3.32 -22.37
C GLN A 175 20.77 3.20 -20.85
N ILE A 176 20.15 2.11 -20.37
CA ILE A 176 20.03 1.82 -18.93
C ILE A 176 21.39 1.44 -18.35
N GLU A 177 22.20 0.66 -19.07
CA GLU A 177 23.57 0.30 -18.68
C GLU A 177 24.46 1.55 -18.61
N GLU A 178 24.43 2.41 -19.62
CA GLU A 178 25.15 3.69 -19.59
C GLU A 178 24.73 4.57 -18.41
N ARG A 179 23.42 4.66 -18.14
CA ARG A 179 22.89 5.39 -16.96
C ARG A 179 23.30 4.74 -15.65
N CYS A 180 23.42 3.42 -15.61
CA CYS A 180 23.90 2.68 -14.45
C CYS A 180 25.37 3.01 -14.16
N TYR A 181 26.23 2.99 -15.18
CA TYR A 181 27.64 3.36 -15.06
C TYR A 181 27.81 4.82 -14.65
N GLN A 182 26.95 5.74 -15.11
CA GLN A 182 26.96 7.13 -14.62
C GLN A 182 26.71 7.27 -13.10
N ILE A 183 26.01 6.31 -12.48
CA ILE A 183 25.62 6.38 -11.06
C ILE A 183 26.58 5.57 -10.19
N TRP A 184 26.96 4.39 -10.65
CA TRP A 184 27.78 3.43 -9.89
C TRP A 184 29.25 3.42 -10.34
N GLY A 185 29.61 4.20 -11.35
CA GLY A 185 30.94 4.25 -11.97
C GLY A 185 31.10 3.14 -13.00
N ASP A 186 31.33 1.93 -12.52
CA ASP A 186 31.60 0.75 -13.35
C ASP A 186 30.68 -0.41 -12.97
N GLU A 187 30.74 -1.50 -13.75
CA GLU A 187 30.02 -2.73 -13.44
C GLU A 187 30.37 -3.29 -12.05
N GLN A 188 31.64 -3.18 -11.64
CA GLN A 188 32.09 -3.61 -10.31
C GLN A 188 31.38 -2.85 -9.19
N GLY A 189 31.17 -1.54 -9.35
CA GLY A 189 30.46 -0.73 -8.36
C GLY A 189 29.01 -1.15 -8.18
N LEU A 190 28.33 -1.55 -9.27
CA LEU A 190 26.99 -2.12 -9.20
C LEU A 190 26.98 -3.46 -8.44
N GLN A 191 27.93 -4.36 -8.76
CA GLN A 191 28.01 -5.67 -8.12
C GLN A 191 28.29 -5.56 -6.61
N ASP A 192 29.21 -4.68 -6.21
CA ASP A 192 29.50 -4.42 -4.80
C ASP A 192 28.25 -3.95 -4.03
N GLU A 193 27.45 -3.07 -4.64
CA GLU A 193 26.22 -2.58 -4.03
C GLU A 193 25.11 -3.65 -3.95
N LEU A 194 25.03 -4.54 -4.95
CA LEU A 194 24.15 -5.71 -4.88
C LEU A 194 24.54 -6.63 -3.72
N ILE A 195 25.83 -6.94 -3.58
CA ILE A 195 26.35 -7.77 -2.48
C ILE A 195 26.06 -7.13 -1.12
N LYS A 196 26.31 -5.81 -0.97
CA LYS A 196 25.99 -5.07 0.25
C LYS A 196 24.50 -5.12 0.59
N ARG A 197 23.61 -4.92 -0.39
CA ARG A 197 22.15 -5.00 -0.19
C ARG A 197 21.71 -6.41 0.20
N ALA A 198 22.25 -7.44 -0.42
CA ALA A 198 21.97 -8.83 -0.07
C ALA A 198 22.40 -9.15 1.37
N ALA A 199 23.61 -8.74 1.77
CA ALA A 199 24.11 -8.90 3.13
C ALA A 199 23.23 -8.17 4.16
N ASN A 200 22.84 -6.92 3.87
CA ASN A 200 21.95 -6.15 4.75
C ASN A 200 20.55 -6.76 4.87
N GLN A 201 20.04 -7.32 3.77
CA GLN A 201 18.77 -8.03 3.78
C GLN A 201 18.85 -9.29 4.64
N GLU A 202 19.93 -10.05 4.55
CA GLU A 202 20.15 -11.24 5.37
C GLU A 202 20.24 -10.90 6.87
N GLN A 203 21.04 -9.90 7.23
CA GLN A 203 21.11 -9.41 8.61
C GLN A 203 19.74 -8.94 9.12
N SER A 204 18.95 -8.28 8.28
CA SER A 204 17.62 -7.82 8.64
C SER A 204 16.63 -8.97 8.79
N ARG A 205 16.75 -10.04 7.98
CA ARG A 205 15.98 -11.27 8.13
C ARG A 205 16.32 -11.95 9.45
N GLN A 206 17.60 -12.11 9.77
CA GLN A 206 18.05 -12.70 11.02
C GLN A 206 17.55 -11.92 12.24
N LYS A 207 17.74 -10.59 12.25
CA LYS A 207 17.24 -9.72 13.34
C LYS A 207 15.72 -9.82 13.51
N LYS A 208 14.95 -9.94 12.42
CA LYS A 208 13.48 -10.12 12.50
C LYS A 208 13.13 -11.49 13.08
N PHE A 209 13.86 -12.54 12.72
CA PHE A 209 13.68 -13.87 13.27
C PHE A 209 13.99 -13.90 14.77
N ASP A 210 15.13 -13.36 15.19
CA ASP A 210 15.53 -13.30 16.60
C ASP A 210 14.51 -12.53 17.44
N LYS A 211 13.99 -11.40 16.93
CA LYS A 211 12.90 -10.65 17.59
C LYS A 211 11.63 -11.49 17.73
N ARG A 212 11.27 -12.29 16.73
CA ARG A 212 10.11 -13.21 16.81
C ARG A 212 10.33 -14.29 17.87
N ILE A 213 11.51 -14.89 17.94
CA ILE A 213 11.85 -15.87 18.96
C ILE A 213 11.82 -15.25 20.36
N GLN A 214 12.36 -14.04 20.53
CA GLN A 214 12.33 -13.33 21.81
C GLN A 214 10.90 -13.02 22.25
N ALA A 215 10.03 -12.58 21.33
CA ALA A 215 8.62 -12.34 21.60
C ALA A 215 7.89 -13.63 22.01
N LEU A 216 8.15 -14.74 21.31
CA LEU A 216 7.60 -16.06 21.65
C LEU A 216 8.02 -16.50 23.07
N ARG A 217 9.31 -16.36 23.41
CA ARG A 217 9.83 -16.67 24.76
C ARG A 217 9.16 -15.81 25.83
N LYS A 218 8.90 -14.52 25.53
CA LYS A 218 8.20 -13.63 26.46
C LYS A 218 6.75 -14.06 26.69
N ALA A 219 6.04 -14.42 25.61
CA ALA A 219 4.66 -14.90 25.68
C ALA A 219 4.54 -16.19 26.51
N PHE A 220 5.44 -17.16 26.30
CA PHE A 220 5.47 -18.40 27.07
C PHE A 220 5.77 -18.16 28.56
N ARG A 221 6.73 -17.26 28.87
CA ARG A 221 7.03 -16.90 30.26
C ARG A 221 5.82 -16.26 30.95
N SER A 222 5.08 -15.38 30.27
CA SER A 222 3.90 -14.75 30.87
C SER A 222 2.73 -15.71 31.09
N SER A 223 2.61 -16.80 30.32
CA SER A 223 1.52 -17.77 30.50
C SER A 223 1.79 -18.78 31.62
N THR A 224 3.05 -19.13 31.89
CA THR A 224 3.42 -20.05 32.98
C THR A 224 3.77 -19.33 34.29
N TRP A 225 4.19 -18.06 34.21
CA TRP A 225 4.62 -17.27 35.38
C TRP A 225 3.56 -16.25 35.80
N THR A 226 2.41 -16.72 36.27
CA THR A 226 1.57 -15.89 37.14
C THR A 226 2.15 -16.00 38.55
N LYS A 227 2.93 -15.01 38.98
CA LYS A 227 3.22 -14.87 40.42
C LYS A 227 1.86 -14.78 41.10
N ASN A 228 1.57 -15.72 42.00
CA ASN A 228 0.39 -15.62 42.84
C ASN A 228 0.60 -14.39 43.73
N LEU A 229 0.09 -13.25 43.25
CA LEU A 229 0.11 -11.96 43.93
C LEU A 229 -1.08 -11.86 44.89
N SER A 230 -1.64 -13.00 45.30
CA SER A 230 -2.56 -13.03 46.43
C SER A 230 -1.75 -12.62 47.65
N ARG A 231 -2.01 -11.40 48.12
CA ARG A 231 -1.54 -10.96 49.42
C ARG A 231 -2.30 -11.79 50.43
N HIS A 232 -1.59 -12.59 51.22
CA HIS A 232 -2.20 -13.31 52.31
C HIS A 232 -2.80 -12.28 53.29
N GLU A 233 -4.13 -12.31 53.46
CA GLU A 233 -4.82 -11.48 54.45
C GLU A 233 -4.77 -12.18 55.80
N HIS A 234 -4.06 -11.58 56.76
CA HIS A 234 -3.91 -12.14 58.09
C HIS A 234 -5.24 -12.10 58.85
N ARG A 235 -5.82 -13.28 59.12
CA ARG A 235 -6.99 -13.44 59.99
C ARG A 235 -6.56 -13.90 61.37
N PHE A 236 -6.99 -13.18 62.40
CA PHE A 236 -6.72 -13.49 63.80
C PHE A 236 -8.01 -14.00 64.43
N ALA A 237 -7.95 -15.15 65.11
CA ALA A 237 -9.12 -15.67 65.84
C ALA A 237 -9.37 -14.83 67.09
N GLU A 238 -10.63 -14.45 67.31
CA GLU A 238 -11.04 -13.80 68.56
C GLU A 238 -10.83 -14.79 69.73
N GLY A 239 -10.07 -14.38 70.75
CA GLY A 239 -9.81 -15.17 71.95
C GLY A 239 -8.48 -15.95 72.00
N GLN A 240 -7.67 -15.96 70.94
CA GLN A 240 -6.29 -16.49 70.95
C GLN A 240 -5.26 -15.39 71.26
N GLU A 241 -5.51 -14.62 72.31
CA GLU A 241 -4.57 -13.63 72.84
C GLU A 241 -3.76 -14.30 73.95
N ILE A 242 -2.45 -14.45 73.74
CA ILE A 242 -1.54 -15.01 74.75
C ILE A 242 -0.84 -13.83 75.42
N TYR A 243 -0.93 -13.77 76.75
CA TYR A 243 -0.18 -12.80 77.54
C TYR A 243 1.26 -13.28 77.71
N ASP A 244 2.24 -12.45 77.33
CA ASP A 244 3.65 -12.75 77.55
C ASP A 244 4.14 -12.00 78.80
N GLU A 245 4.34 -12.75 79.90
CA GLU A 245 4.74 -12.21 81.21
C GLU A 245 6.13 -11.56 81.21
N LYS A 246 6.99 -11.88 80.23
CA LYS A 246 8.35 -11.34 80.18
C LYS A 246 8.42 -9.92 79.61
N GLU A 247 7.57 -9.65 78.63
CA GLU A 247 7.54 -8.37 77.89
C GLU A 247 6.32 -7.52 78.26
N ASN A 248 5.43 -8.03 79.13
CA ASN A 248 4.21 -7.33 79.59
C ASN A 248 3.27 -6.91 78.43
N VAL A 249 3.20 -7.70 77.36
CA VAL A 249 2.37 -7.43 76.17
C VAL A 249 1.51 -8.63 75.79
N TRP A 250 0.39 -8.35 75.12
CA TRP A 250 -0.49 -9.37 74.53
C TRP A 250 -0.06 -9.67 73.10
N VAL A 251 -0.04 -10.95 72.72
CA VAL A 251 0.34 -11.40 71.38
C VAL A 251 -0.80 -12.19 70.75
N LYS A 252 -1.13 -11.87 69.49
CA LYS A 252 -2.04 -12.66 68.65
C LYS A 252 -1.33 -13.17 67.40
N SER A 253 -1.57 -14.42 67.04
CA SER A 253 -1.04 -15.07 65.83
C SER A 253 -2.12 -15.24 64.76
N CYS A 254 -1.73 -15.13 63.49
CA CYS A 254 -2.62 -15.44 62.38
C CYS A 254 -2.96 -16.94 62.39
N ILE A 255 -4.19 -17.28 62.00
CA ILE A 255 -4.68 -18.68 61.98
C ILE A 255 -4.06 -19.46 60.82
N GLU A 256 -3.81 -18.76 59.72
CA GLU A 256 -3.41 -19.35 58.43
C GLU A 256 -1.91 -19.21 58.16
N CYS A 257 -1.17 -18.45 58.97
CA CYS A 257 0.29 -18.33 58.85
C CYS A 257 0.96 -17.95 60.18
N ASP A 258 2.29 -18.05 60.23
CA ASP A 258 3.07 -17.81 61.45
C ASP A 258 3.29 -16.31 61.80
N TYR A 259 2.46 -15.41 61.24
CA TYR A 259 2.56 -13.99 61.53
C TYR A 259 1.99 -13.66 62.90
N ARG A 260 2.71 -12.83 63.68
CA ARG A 260 2.37 -12.46 65.05
C ARG A 260 2.32 -10.94 65.21
N VAL A 261 1.36 -10.46 65.98
CA VAL A 261 1.19 -9.04 66.32
C VAL A 261 1.15 -8.91 67.84
N SER A 262 2.06 -8.12 68.40
CA SER A 262 2.03 -7.71 69.80
C SER A 262 1.23 -6.40 69.96
N PHE A 263 0.44 -6.30 71.02
CA PHE A 263 -0.35 -5.12 71.37
C PHE A 263 -0.51 -4.99 72.90
N GLU A 264 -0.79 -3.79 73.37
CA GLU A 264 -1.06 -3.50 74.78
C GLU A 264 -2.58 -3.39 74.99
N LYS A 265 -3.11 -3.99 76.06
CA LYS A 265 -4.53 -3.97 76.40
C LYS A 265 -4.71 -3.06 77.62
N MET A 266 -5.28 -1.87 77.40
CA MET A 266 -5.66 -0.94 78.47
C MET A 266 -6.90 -1.39 79.22
#